data_AF-A0A6J4X6F6-F1
#
_entry.id   AF-A0A6J4X6F6-F1
#
_cell.length_a   1.000
_cell.length_b   1.000
_cell.length_c   1.000
_cell.angle_alpha   90.00
_cell.angle_beta   90.00
_cell.angle_gamma   90.00
#
_symmetry.space_group_name_H-M   'P 1'
#
loop_
_entity.id
_entity.type
_entity.pdbx_description
1 polymer ?
#
loop_
_entity_poly.entity_id
_entity_poly.type
_entity_poly.pdbx_seq_one_letter_code
_entity_poly.pdbx_strand_id
1 'polypeptide(L)' 'MARPLRIEYPGAYYHVMNRGNRREDIFLTNKDRQGFVD' A
#
# COMPACT_ATOMS: atom_id res chain seq x y z
N MET A 1 -7.90 -18.30 1.26
CA MET A 1 -8.73 -17.67 2.32
C MET A 1 -9.24 -16.35 1.80
N ALA A 2 -10.55 -16.11 1.88
CA ALA A 2 -11.13 -14.81 1.53
C ALA A 2 -10.67 -13.77 2.55
N ARG A 3 -10.26 -12.60 2.06
CA ARG A 3 -9.97 -11.47 2.94
C ARG A 3 -11.30 -10.87 3.43
N PRO A 4 -11.41 -10.43 4.70
CA PRO A 4 -12.58 -9.72 5.18
C PRO A 4 -12.89 -8.49 4.32
N LEU A 5 -14.16 -8.12 4.26
CA LEU A 5 -14.61 -6.91 3.57
C LEU A 5 -13.96 -5.68 4.22
N ARG A 6 -13.39 -4.78 3.39
CA ARG A 6 -12.94 -3.46 3.87
C ARG A 6 -14.16 -2.55 3.96
N ILE A 7 -14.52 -2.17 5.18
CA ILE A 7 -15.67 -1.30 5.45
C ILE A 7 -15.15 0.13 5.67
N GLU A 8 -15.77 1.08 4.98
CA GLU A 8 -15.48 2.51 5.09
C GLU A 8 -16.40 3.16 6.13
N TYR A 9 -15.83 4.07 6.92
CA TYR A 9 -16.49 4.81 7.99
C TYR A 9 -16.19 6.31 7.80
N PRO A 10 -17.21 7.17 7.82
CA PRO A 10 -17.00 8.62 7.70
C PRO A 10 -16.10 9.16 8.80
N GLY A 11 -15.06 9.91 8.42
CA GLY A 11 -14.12 10.56 9.35
C GLY A 11 -13.11 9.62 10.01
N ALA A 12 -13.08 8.33 9.67
CA ALA A 12 -12.09 7.41 10.19
C ALA A 12 -10.71 7.61 9.55
N TYR A 13 -9.67 7.42 10.34
CA TYR A 13 -8.29 7.32 9.86
C TYR A 13 -7.94 5.86 9.60
N TYR A 14 -7.33 5.59 8.44
CA TYR A 14 -6.92 4.26 8.04
C TYR A 14 -5.41 4.16 7.97
N HIS A 15 -4.85 3.09 8.53
CA HIS A 15 -3.45 2.75 8.36
C HIS A 15 -3.26 1.89 7.11
N VAL A 16 -2.69 2.48 6.06
CA VAL A 16 -2.41 1.80 4.79
C VAL A 16 -0.92 1.52 4.71
N MET A 17 -0.57 0.25 4.47
CA MET A 17 0.80 -0.18 4.22
C MET A 17 0.89 -0.92 2.89
N ASN A 18 1.92 -0.61 2.12
CA ASN A 18 2.34 -1.40 0.97
C ASN A 18 3.55 -2.25 1.34
N ARG A 19 3.56 -3.49 0.84
CA ARG A 19 4.67 -4.44 1.03
C ARG A 19 4.91 -5.17 -0.28
N GLY A 20 6.19 -5.30 -0.66
CA GLY A 20 6.56 -6.05 -1.85
C GLY A 20 6.22 -7.53 -1.71
N ASN A 21 5.97 -8.16 -2.85
CA ASN A 21 5.77 -9.60 -2.89
C ASN A 21 6.98 -10.28 -2.23
N ARG A 22 6.77 -11.33 -1.44
CA ARG A 22 7.85 -12.06 -0.76
C ARG A 22 8.85 -11.21 0.08
N ARG A 23 8.48 -9.99 0.51
CA ARG A 23 9.41 -9.01 1.16
C ARG A 23 10.47 -8.43 0.23
N GLU A 24 10.27 -8.53 -1.08
CA GLU A 24 11.12 -7.86 -2.06
C GLU A 24 10.94 -6.34 -1.98
N ASP A 25 11.90 -5.62 -2.54
CA ASP A 25 11.83 -4.17 -2.65
C ASP A 25 10.65 -3.77 -3.53
N ILE A 26 9.89 -2.77 -3.09
CA ILE A 26 8.72 -2.25 -3.84
C ILE A 26 9.19 -1.37 -5.01
N PHE A 27 10.34 -0.72 -4.84
CA PHE A 27 10.92 0.19 -5.81
C PHE A 27 12.36 -0.24 -6.09
N LEU A 28 12.72 -0.36 -7.36
CA LEU A 28 14.08 -0.71 -7.78
C LEU A 28 14.95 0.55 -7.87
N THR A 29 14.33 1.70 -8.12
CA THR A 29 15.01 2.99 -8.22
C THR A 29 14.26 4.09 -7.46
N ASN A 30 14.98 5.17 -7.14
CA ASN A 30 14.36 6.38 -6.58
C ASN A 30 13.34 7.03 -7.52
N LYS A 31 13.50 6.84 -8.83
CA LYS A 31 12.55 7.35 -9.84
C LYS A 31 11.21 6.63 -9.74
N ASP A 32 11.22 5.31 -9.52
CA ASP A 32 9.99 4.52 -9.34
C ASP A 32 9.22 4.96 -8.09
N ARG A 33 9.95 5.26 -7.01
CA ARG A 33 9.35 5.81 -5.79
C ARG A 33 8.73 7.17 -6.01
N GLN A 34 9.40 8.06 -6.77
CA GLN A 34 8.90 9.40 -7.07
C GLN A 34 7.57 9.33 -7.83
N GLY A 35 7.52 8.52 -8.90
CA GLY A 35 6.30 8.34 -9.70
C GLY A 35 5.16 7.57 -9.00
N PHE A 36 5.38 7.02 -7.81
CA PHE A 36 4.32 6.42 -6.99
C PHE A 36 3.64 7.45 -6.05
N VAL A 37 4.34 8.54 -5.72
CA VAL A 37 3.84 9.57 -4.80
C VAL A 37 3.21 10.75 -5.55
N ASP A 38 3.71 11.04 -6.75
CA ASP A 38 3.20 12.08 -7.66
C ASP A 38 1.88 11.64 -8.35
#